data_AF-A0A2X3D4P1-F1
#
_entry.id   AF-A0A2X3D4P1-F1
#
_cell.length_a   1.000
_cell.length_b   1.000
_cell.length_c   1.000
_cell.angle_alpha   90.00
_cell.angle_beta   90.00
_cell.angle_gamma   90.00
#
_symmetry.space_group_name_H-M   'P 1'
#
loop_
_entity.id
_entity.type
_entity.pdbx_description
1 polymer ?
#
loop_
_entity_poly.entity_id
_entity_poly.type
_entity_poly.pdbx_seq_one_letter_code
_entity_poly.pdbx_strand_id
1 'polypeptide(L)' 'MPFTSLHDIFEQTLPLWREALEGKTFCVRVKRRGKHEFTSIEVERYVGGGLNQHIETARVKLTDPDVTVNLEMKTIACCW' A
#
# COMPACT_ATOMS: atom_id res chain seq x y z
N MET A 1 -16.57 5.27 0.70
CA MET A 1 -16.59 5.62 -0.75
C MET A 1 -15.76 4.60 -1.49
N PRO A 2 -16.11 4.17 -2.72
CA PRO A 2 -15.25 3.28 -3.49
C PRO A 2 -13.90 3.97 -3.74
N PHE A 3 -12.80 3.22 -3.78
CA PHE A 3 -11.51 3.77 -4.19
C PHE A 3 -11.64 4.31 -5.61
N THR A 4 -11.39 5.60 -5.77
CA THR A 4 -11.61 6.29 -7.07
C THR A 4 -10.35 6.31 -7.92
N SER A 5 -9.17 6.17 -7.32
CA SER A 5 -7.88 6.20 -8.02
C SER A 5 -6.76 5.50 -7.24
N LEU A 6 -5.61 5.29 -7.88
CA LEU A 6 -4.37 4.87 -7.22
C LEU A 6 -3.93 5.85 -6.10
N HIS A 7 -4.18 7.15 -6.31
CA HIS A 7 -3.82 8.20 -5.35
C HIS A 7 -4.65 8.11 -4.07
N ASP A 8 -5.97 7.92 -4.22
CA ASP A 8 -6.89 7.75 -3.10
C ASP A 8 -6.51 6.53 -2.23
N ILE A 9 -6.07 5.42 -2.84
CA ILE A 9 -5.54 4.27 -2.10
C ILE A 9 -4.29 4.65 -1.30
N PHE A 10 -3.37 5.42 -1.90
CA PHE A 10 -2.16 5.88 -1.22
C PHE A 10 -2.48 6.82 -0.05
N GLU A 11 -3.36 7.82 -0.24
CA GLU A 11 -3.75 8.78 0.78
C GLU A 11 -4.39 8.08 1.99
N GLN A 12 -5.16 7.01 1.77
CA GLN A 12 -5.72 6.20 2.85
C GLN A 12 -4.68 5.27 3.48
N THR A 13 -3.71 4.76 2.71
CA THR A 13 -2.69 3.82 3.22
C THR A 13 -1.63 4.53 4.08
N LEU A 14 -1.22 5.74 3.70
CA LEU A 14 -0.15 6.50 4.37
C LEU A 14 -0.38 6.70 5.88
N PRO A 15 -1.52 7.23 6.35
CA PRO A 15 -1.73 7.46 7.78
C PRO A 15 -1.82 6.15 8.59
N LEU A 16 -2.20 5.04 7.96
CA LEU A 16 -2.30 3.73 8.63
C LEU A 16 -0.94 3.07 8.84
N TRP A 17 0.01 3.30 7.93
CA TRP A 17 1.28 2.56 7.90
C TRP A 17 2.50 3.41 8.26
N ARG A 18 2.38 4.75 8.30
CA ARG A 18 3.51 5.65 8.57
C ARG A 18 4.33 5.20 9.77
N GLU A 19 3.72 5.12 10.94
CA GLU A 19 4.40 4.78 12.19
C GLU A 19 4.97 3.35 12.16
N ALA A 20 4.25 2.41 11.55
CA ALA A 20 4.67 1.02 11.49
C ALA A 20 5.91 0.80 10.60
N LEU A 21 6.14 1.67 9.62
CA LEU A 21 7.19 1.58 8.61
C LEU A 21 8.44 2.41 8.92
N GLU A 22 8.40 3.28 9.92
CA GLU A 22 9.57 4.07 10.31
C GLU A 22 10.75 3.16 10.70
N GLY A 23 11.91 3.45 10.12
CA GLY A 23 13.15 2.68 10.29
C GLY A 23 13.16 1.27 9.70
N LYS A 24 12.15 0.86 8.92
CA LYS A 24 11.99 -0.51 8.44
C LYS A 24 12.02 -0.66 6.92
N THR A 25 12.33 -1.86 6.48
CA THR A 25 12.12 -2.29 5.10
C THR A 25 10.73 -2.87 4.90
N PHE A 26 10.14 -2.66 3.74
CA PHE A 26 8.78 -3.12 3.48
C PHE A 26 8.54 -3.53 2.03
N CYS A 27 7.46 -4.30 1.82
CA CYS A 27 6.87 -4.50 0.51
C CYS A 27 5.35 -4.29 0.57
N VAL A 28 4.76 -3.93 -0.56
CA VAL A 28 3.30 -3.83 -0.71
C VAL A 28 2.81 -5.06 -1.46
N ARG A 29 1.73 -5.68 -0.98
CA ARG A 29 1.06 -6.82 -1.60
C ARG A 29 -0.41 -6.52 -1.71
N VAL A 30 -0.96 -6.64 -2.92
CA VAL A 30 -2.35 -6.28 -3.19
C VAL A 30 -3.15 -7.51 -3.59
N LYS A 31 -4.21 -7.79 -2.83
CA LYS A 31 -5.20 -8.82 -3.17
C LYS A 31 -6.46 -8.15 -3.69
N ARG A 32 -6.67 -8.24 -5.01
CA ARG A 32 -7.88 -7.74 -5.67
C ARG A 32 -9.06 -8.70 -5.50
N ARG A 33 -10.23 -8.17 -5.13
CA ARG A 33 -11.52 -8.85 -5.32
C ARG A 33 -12.43 -7.94 -6.16
N GLY A 34 -13.02 -8.46 -7.24
CA GLY A 34 -13.90 -7.71 -8.14
C GLY A 34 -13.20 -7.07 -9.36
N LYS A 35 -13.94 -6.23 -10.09
CA LYS A 35 -13.46 -5.49 -11.27
C LYS A 35 -13.03 -4.09 -10.84
N HIS A 36 -11.73 -3.83 -10.89
CA HIS A 36 -11.12 -2.51 -10.73
C HIS A 36 -10.36 -2.17 -12.00
N GLU A 37 -10.36 -0.90 -12.40
CA GLU A 37 -9.65 -0.41 -13.60
C GLU A 37 -8.12 -0.52 -13.46
N PHE A 38 -7.60 -0.60 -12.23
CA PHE A 38 -6.15 -0.68 -11.95
C PHE A 38 -5.73 -2.07 -11.50
N THR A 39 -4.69 -2.63 -12.09
CA THR A 39 -4.08 -3.91 -11.73
C THR A 39 -3.44 -3.89 -10.33
N SER A 40 -3.26 -5.07 -9.71
CA SER A 40 -2.56 -5.17 -8.43
C SER A 40 -1.13 -4.62 -8.51
N ILE A 41 -0.45 -4.86 -9.65
CA ILE A 41 0.91 -4.38 -9.89
C ILE A 41 0.97 -2.84 -9.91
N GLU A 42 -0.01 -2.18 -10.54
CA GLU A 42 -0.08 -0.71 -10.55
C GLU A 42 -0.29 -0.15 -9.14
N VAL A 43 -1.16 -0.78 -8.35
CA VAL A 43 -1.39 -0.39 -6.95
C VAL A 43 -0.12 -0.61 -6.11
N GLU A 44 0.52 -1.77 -6.19
CA GLU A 44 1.74 -2.08 -5.44
C GLU A 44 2.86 -1.07 -5.73
N ARG A 45 3.08 -0.76 -7.02
CA ARG A 45 4.12 0.19 -7.44
C ARG A 45 3.79 1.60 -7.01
N TYR A 46 2.56 2.06 -7.21
CA TYR A 46 2.15 3.42 -6.89
C TYR A 46 2.18 3.67 -5.38
N VAL A 47 1.54 2.78 -4.61
CA VAL A 47 1.47 2.91 -3.14
C VAL A 47 2.84 2.68 -2.52
N GLY A 48 3.59 1.67 -2.96
CA GLY A 48 4.95 1.42 -2.46
C GLY A 48 5.89 2.59 -2.73
N GLY A 49 5.83 3.17 -3.92
CA GLY A 49 6.58 4.39 -4.25
C GLY A 49 6.17 5.58 -3.40
N GLY A 50 4.86 5.81 -3.24
CA GLY A 50 4.34 6.88 -2.39
C GLY A 50 4.78 6.77 -0.94
N LEU A 51 4.68 5.58 -0.34
CA LEU A 51 5.14 5.32 1.03
C LEU A 51 6.65 5.57 1.17
N ASN A 52 7.46 5.08 0.23
CA ASN A 52 8.91 5.26 0.22
C ASN A 52 9.34 6.72 0.04
N GLN A 53 8.53 7.55 -0.62
CA GLN A 53 8.78 8.99 -0.79
C GLN A 53 8.34 9.82 0.43
N HIS A 54 7.31 9.39 1.15
CA HIS A 54 6.71 10.17 2.24
C HIS A 54 7.14 9.73 3.65
N ILE A 55 7.81 8.58 3.77
CA ILE A 55 8.37 8.05 5.02
C ILE A 55 9.88 7.95 4.84
N GLU A 56 10.60 9.00 5.24
CA GLU A 56 12.02 9.21 4.92
C GLU A 56 12.93 8.04 5.27
N THR A 57 12.63 7.31 6.34
CA THR A 57 13.42 6.18 6.82
C THR A 57 13.00 4.82 6.24
N ALA A 58 11.82 4.72 5.65
CA ALA A 58 11.32 3.46 5.12
C ALA A 58 12.01 3.13 3.79
N ARG A 59 12.24 1.84 3.51
CA ARG A 59 12.85 1.39 2.25
C ARG A 59 12.08 0.23 1.64
N VAL A 60 11.87 0.25 0.33
CA VAL A 60 11.27 -0.89 -0.38
C VAL A 60 12.27 -2.04 -0.46
N LYS A 61 11.87 -3.23 -0.01
CA LYS A 61 12.62 -4.49 -0.13
C LYS A 61 11.65 -5.61 -0.52
N LEU A 62 11.84 -6.21 -1.69
CA LEU A 62 10.91 -7.23 -2.22
C LEU A 62 11.11 -8.63 -1.62
N THR A 63 12.32 -8.90 -1.11
CA THR A 63 12.73 -10.19 -0.53
C THR A 63 13.02 -10.00 0.95
N ASP A 64 12.38 -10.79 1.81
CA ASP A 64 12.55 -10.74 3.27
C ASP A 64 12.42 -9.31 3.88
N PRO A 65 11.29 -8.61 3.67
CA PRO A 65 11.06 -7.31 4.30
C PRO A 65 10.69 -7.44 5.78
N ASP A 66 11.01 -6.43 6.57
CA ASP A 66 10.59 -6.36 7.98
C ASP A 66 9.06 -6.28 8.11
N VAL A 67 8.40 -5.60 7.16
CA VAL A 67 6.95 -5.40 7.14
C VAL A 67 6.36 -5.71 5.77
N THR A 68 5.25 -6.46 5.74
CA THR A 68 4.45 -6.66 4.53
C THR A 68 3.14 -5.87 4.64
N VAL A 69 3.00 -4.82 3.85
CA VAL A 69 1.79 -4.00 3.74
C VAL A 69 0.80 -4.74 2.84
N ASN A 70 -0.19 -5.39 3.44
CA ASN A 70 -1.22 -6.12 2.71
C ASN A 70 -2.43 -5.22 2.48
N LEU A 71 -2.80 -5.02 1.21
CA LEU A 71 -4.00 -4.27 0.82
C LEU A 71 -5.02 -5.24 0.21
N GLU A 72 -6.16 -5.41 0.86
CA GLU A 72 -7.31 -6.10 0.26
C GLU A 72 -8.27 -5.10 -0.38
N MET A 73 -8.46 -5.18 -1.70
CA MET A 73 -9.49 -4.41 -2.38
C MET A 73 -10.84 -5.15 -2.25
N LYS A 74 -11.53 -4.96 -1.14
CA LYS A 74 -12.98 -5.17 -1.01
C LYS A 74 -13.66 -3.81 -1.04
N THR A 75 -14.91 -3.75 -1.49
CA THR A 75 -15.77 -2.58 -1.27
C THR A 75 -15.74 -2.21 0.21
N ILE A 76 -14.89 -1.24 0.55
CA ILE A 76 -14.66 -0.59 1.85
C ILE A 76 -14.67 -1.53 3.06
N ALA A 77 -13.49 -2.04 3.37
CA ALA A 77 -12.95 -2.07 4.73
C ALA A 77 -11.47 -2.36 4.55
N CYS A 78 -10.61 -1.34 4.73
CA CYS A 78 -9.21 -1.61 5.07
C CYS A 78 -9.26 -2.61 6.22
N CYS A 79 -8.80 -3.83 5.95
CA CYS A 79 -8.91 -4.94 6.89
C CYS A 79 -8.35 -4.50 8.24
N TRP A 80 -9.18 -4.59 9.27
CA TRP A 80 -8.78 -4.84 10.63
C TRP A 80 -7.77 -6.00 10.69
#